data_AF-A0A2T9YML0-F1
#
_entry.id   AF-A0A2T9YML0-F1
#
_cell.length_a   1.000
_cell.length_b   1.000
_cell.length_c   1.000
_cell.angle_alpha   90.00
_cell.angle_beta   90.00
_cell.angle_gamma   90.00
#
_symmetry.space_group_name_H-M   'P 1'
#
loop_
_entity.id
_entity.type
_entity.pdbx_description
1 polymer ?
#
loop_
_entity_poly.entity_id
_entity_poly.type
_entity_poly.pdbx_seq_one_letter_code
_entity_poly.pdbx_strand_id
1 'polypeptide(L)'
;MCAIQAVIYQKLSKLNAEFVDNIKKISEANTRRGPDIQGAHLVEVEANNGKTYLIQFKGFVLSLRGEKTTQPIICENSGNIFLWNGEVFDGVEMNFEQNDGKTLFLGLEEKSENEKDVLEFFQKIRGPYSFMYYQTLPYHEIQVETNEITATENQNILSLNDFVASNETKMLIEELEAKLYASLKVRIESSINSGITGLAGVKELRKRYPTRIWNWVEVNVLYEEVLQHRQHIIDLLGPNYTVMDLSIGMALWFAARGEGTMYSSEKSLGEHNYRSPAKILILGSGADEQFGGYSRHRKGYEAGGITQLSKEIKFDVERISKRNLGRDDRIISDHGREARFPYLDESVVDFLSSIATSSKMNLSLPRGIGDKLLLRLVAFNMGLKVTSMQAKRAIQFGARTAKMESGKDKGDDVLL
;
A
#
# COMPACT_ATOMS: atom_id res chain seq x y z
N MET A 1 -13.09 -11.40 11.54
CA MET A 1 -11.69 -11.07 11.87
C MET A 1 -11.69 -9.92 12.85
N CYS A 2 -10.90 -9.99 13.92
CA CYS A 2 -10.70 -8.88 14.87
C CYS A 2 -10.36 -7.55 14.17
N ALA A 3 -10.39 -6.46 14.94
CA ALA A 3 -9.90 -5.16 14.52
C ALA A 3 -9.17 -4.47 15.67
N ILE A 4 -8.18 -3.66 15.33
CA ILE A 4 -7.41 -2.82 16.26
C ILE A 4 -7.46 -1.38 15.76
N GLN A 5 -7.52 -0.42 16.67
CA GLN A 5 -7.64 0.99 16.34
C GLN A 5 -6.84 1.83 17.35
N ALA A 6 -6.10 2.81 16.84
CA ALA A 6 -5.49 3.86 17.64
C ALA A 6 -5.89 5.24 17.09
N VAL A 7 -6.16 6.18 17.98
CA VAL A 7 -6.45 7.58 17.64
C VAL A 7 -5.55 8.47 18.48
N ILE A 8 -4.78 9.34 17.82
CA ILE A 8 -3.89 10.30 18.47
C ILE A 8 -4.42 11.71 18.23
N TYR A 9 -4.57 12.50 19.29
CA TYR A 9 -5.02 13.89 19.19
C TYR A 9 -4.45 14.76 20.31
N GLN A 10 -4.30 16.07 20.06
CA GLN A 10 -3.75 16.99 21.06
C GLN A 10 -4.80 17.31 22.15
N LYS A 11 -4.45 17.17 23.44
CA LYS A 11 -5.37 17.26 24.59
C LYS A 11 -6.14 18.59 24.67
N LEU A 12 -5.46 19.70 24.39
CA LEU A 12 -6.03 21.05 24.48
C LEU A 12 -6.63 21.56 23.16
N SER A 13 -6.59 20.75 22.10
CA SER A 13 -7.18 21.13 20.82
C SER A 13 -8.68 20.81 20.80
N LYS A 14 -9.51 21.76 20.36
CA LYS A 14 -10.91 21.47 20.08
C LYS A 14 -10.95 20.52 18.88
N LEU A 15 -11.35 19.28 19.11
CA LEU A 15 -11.50 18.30 18.05
C LEU A 15 -12.58 18.77 17.06
N ASN A 16 -12.28 18.68 15.76
CA ASN A 16 -13.26 18.93 14.72
C ASN A 16 -14.42 17.92 14.85
N ALA A 17 -15.67 18.38 14.75
CA ALA A 17 -16.85 17.52 14.78
C ALA A 17 -16.80 16.41 13.70
N GLU A 18 -16.26 16.72 12.52
CA GLU A 18 -16.06 15.75 11.44
C GLU A 18 -15.03 14.67 11.83
N PHE A 19 -13.97 15.04 12.55
CA PHE A 19 -12.97 14.09 13.04
C PHE A 19 -13.57 13.13 14.07
N VAL A 20 -14.38 13.65 15.00
CA VAL A 20 -15.09 12.84 16.00
C VAL A 20 -16.10 11.89 15.33
N ASP A 21 -16.88 12.39 14.37
CA ASP A 21 -17.84 11.57 13.61
C ASP A 21 -17.16 10.46 12.82
N ASN A 22 -16.02 10.75 12.18
CA ASN A 22 -15.23 9.74 11.47
C ASN A 22 -14.70 8.64 12.41
N ILE A 23 -14.20 9.00 13.60
CA ILE A 23 -13.75 8.02 14.60
C ILE A 23 -14.90 7.12 15.05
N LYS A 24 -16.09 7.69 15.22
CA LYS A 24 -17.30 6.94 15.61
C LYS A 24 -17.69 5.94 14.52
N LYS A 25 -17.78 6.38 13.26
CA LYS A 25 -18.08 5.52 12.10
C LYS A 25 -17.07 4.37 11.95
N ILE A 26 -15.78 4.65 12.15
CA ILE A 26 -14.72 3.62 12.13
C ILE A 26 -14.92 2.63 13.28
N SER A 27 -15.23 3.13 14.48
CA SER A 27 -15.49 2.26 15.64
C SER A 27 -16.70 1.35 15.40
N GLU A 28 -17.79 1.90 14.85
CA GLU A 28 -19.00 1.14 14.49
C GLU A 28 -18.73 0.07 13.41
N ALA A 29 -17.87 0.37 12.44
CA ALA A 29 -17.45 -0.61 11.45
C ALA A 29 -16.59 -1.73 12.07
N ASN A 30 -15.70 -1.38 12.99
CA ASN A 30 -14.85 -2.34 13.70
C ASN A 30 -15.64 -3.23 14.69
N THR A 31 -16.76 -2.74 15.25
CA THR A 31 -17.67 -3.57 16.05
C THR A 31 -18.16 -4.81 15.29
N ARG A 32 -18.42 -4.70 13.99
CA ARG A 32 -18.84 -5.85 13.17
C ARG A 32 -17.72 -6.87 12.95
N ARG A 33 -16.46 -6.42 13.05
CA ARG A 33 -15.25 -7.24 12.90
C ARG A 33 -14.96 -8.03 14.17
N GLY A 34 -15.12 -7.40 15.34
CA GLY A 34 -14.95 -8.01 16.65
C GLY A 34 -16.16 -7.79 17.57
N PRO A 35 -17.25 -8.54 17.38
CA PRO A 35 -18.47 -8.39 18.17
C PRO A 35 -18.40 -9.03 19.56
N ASP A 36 -17.44 -9.92 19.82
CA ASP A 36 -17.43 -10.72 21.05
C ASP A 36 -17.02 -9.89 22.27
N ILE A 37 -15.91 -9.16 22.15
CA ILE A 37 -15.36 -8.33 23.22
C ILE A 37 -14.77 -7.06 22.62
N GLN A 38 -15.03 -5.93 23.28
CA GLN A 38 -14.42 -4.65 22.95
C GLN A 38 -13.75 -4.06 24.19
N GLY A 39 -12.58 -3.46 24.00
CA GLY A 39 -11.87 -2.76 25.05
C GLY A 39 -11.26 -1.47 24.53
N ALA A 40 -11.00 -0.54 25.43
CA ALA A 40 -10.38 0.73 25.11
C ALA A 40 -9.43 1.16 26.24
N HIS A 41 -8.31 1.78 25.89
CA HIS A 41 -7.38 2.37 26.83
C HIS A 41 -6.90 3.73 26.32
N LEU A 42 -6.73 4.70 27.22
CA LEU A 42 -6.31 6.06 26.88
C LEU A 42 -4.99 6.37 27.58
N VAL A 43 -4.00 6.77 26.80
CA VAL A 43 -2.68 7.22 27.28
C VAL A 43 -2.52 8.70 27.03
N GLU A 44 -1.87 9.39 27.95
CA GLU A 44 -1.46 10.78 27.80
C GLU A 44 0.05 10.86 27.65
N VAL A 45 0.52 11.56 26.62
CA VAL A 45 1.94 11.68 26.29
C VAL A 45 2.28 13.16 26.11
N GLU A 46 3.31 13.62 26.79
CA GLU A 46 3.91 14.93 26.54
C GLU A 46 4.99 14.78 25.46
N ALA A 47 4.85 15.53 24.37
CA ALA A 47 5.84 15.53 23.30
C ALA A 47 6.93 16.58 23.57
N ASN A 48 8.11 16.40 22.99
CA ASN A 48 9.27 17.30 23.12
C ASN A 48 9.00 18.76 22.71
N ASN A 49 7.88 19.02 22.04
CA ASN A 49 7.42 20.37 21.68
C ASN A 49 6.57 21.04 22.79
N GLY A 50 6.53 20.46 24.00
CA GLY A 50 5.75 20.93 25.15
C GLY A 50 4.24 20.77 25.00
N LYS A 51 3.77 19.98 24.01
CA LYS A 51 2.35 19.71 23.81
C LYS A 51 1.98 18.33 24.31
N THR A 52 0.82 18.27 24.94
CA THR A 52 0.24 17.01 25.40
C THR A 52 -0.69 16.39 24.36
N TYR A 53 -0.49 15.12 24.07
CA TYR A 53 -1.29 14.30 23.18
C TYR A 53 -1.99 13.18 23.95
N LEU A 54 -3.18 12.83 23.51
CA LEU A 54 -3.97 11.70 23.98
C LEU A 54 -3.95 10.63 22.89
N ILE A 55 -3.63 9.40 23.29
CA ILE A 55 -3.64 8.22 22.44
C ILE A 55 -4.72 7.28 22.94
N GLN A 56 -5.78 7.09 22.16
CA GLN A 56 -6.85 6.15 22.45
C GLN A 56 -6.65 4.86 21.65
N PHE A 57 -6.33 3.77 22.35
CA PHE A 57 -6.29 2.43 21.81
C PHE A 57 -7.65 1.75 21.97
N LYS A 58 -8.09 0.99 20.97
CA LYS A 58 -9.30 0.15 21.01
C LYS A 58 -9.06 -1.19 20.35
N GLY A 59 -9.46 -2.26 21.03
CA GLY A 59 -9.49 -3.62 20.51
C GLY A 59 -10.92 -4.08 20.28
N PHE A 60 -11.15 -4.75 19.15
CA PHE A 60 -12.41 -5.37 18.78
C PHE A 60 -12.12 -6.84 18.48
N VAL A 61 -12.50 -7.72 19.40
CA VAL A 61 -12.10 -9.12 19.41
C VAL A 61 -13.22 -9.98 18.85
N LEU A 62 -12.86 -10.87 17.93
CA LEU A 62 -13.62 -12.02 17.48
C LEU A 62 -12.80 -13.27 17.83
N SER A 63 -13.24 -14.04 18.81
CA SER A 63 -12.44 -15.15 19.34
C SER A 63 -12.65 -16.40 18.51
N LEU A 64 -11.57 -16.94 17.92
CA LEU A 64 -11.61 -18.20 17.17
C LEU A 64 -10.99 -19.37 17.93
N ARG A 65 -10.14 -19.12 18.93
CA ARG A 65 -9.41 -20.11 19.75
C ARG A 65 -9.10 -19.54 21.15
N GLY A 66 -8.98 -20.42 22.16
CA GLY A 66 -8.62 -20.06 23.55
C GLY A 66 -9.68 -19.26 24.32
N GLU A 67 -9.34 -18.86 25.56
CA GLU A 67 -10.18 -17.96 26.36
C GLU A 67 -10.23 -16.54 25.75
N LYS A 68 -11.43 -15.92 25.81
CA LYS A 68 -11.66 -14.59 25.27
C LYS A 68 -10.81 -13.57 26.04
N THR A 69 -9.84 -12.96 25.37
CA THR A 69 -8.96 -11.95 25.97
C THR A 69 -9.37 -10.56 25.49
N THR A 70 -9.70 -9.68 26.41
CA THR A 70 -9.97 -8.26 26.11
C THR A 70 -8.69 -7.59 25.62
N GLN A 71 -8.81 -6.77 24.58
CA GLN A 71 -7.74 -5.93 24.07
C GLN A 71 -8.14 -4.45 24.15
N PRO A 72 -7.21 -3.51 24.41
CA PRO A 72 -5.76 -3.70 24.55
C PRO A 72 -5.33 -4.52 25.77
N ILE A 73 -4.26 -5.30 25.65
CA ILE A 73 -3.59 -5.98 26.77
C ILE A 73 -2.59 -5.00 27.36
N ILE A 74 -2.60 -4.83 28.69
CA ILE A 74 -1.75 -3.87 29.40
C ILE A 74 -0.91 -4.64 30.41
N CYS A 75 0.40 -4.41 30.42
CA CYS A 75 1.27 -4.97 31.44
C CYS A 75 1.20 -4.11 32.71
N GLU A 76 0.83 -4.70 33.84
CA GLU A 76 0.71 -3.98 35.11
C GLU A 76 2.06 -3.45 35.62
N ASN A 77 3.16 -4.13 35.29
CA ASN A 77 4.50 -3.78 35.78
C ASN A 77 5.17 -2.68 34.94
N SER A 78 5.16 -2.81 33.61
CA SER A 78 5.83 -1.88 32.69
C SER A 78 4.91 -0.76 32.20
N GLY A 79 3.60 -0.96 32.25
CA GLY A 79 2.63 -0.08 31.59
C GLY A 79 2.61 -0.24 30.06
N ASN A 80 3.32 -1.20 29.49
CA ASN A 80 3.31 -1.45 28.05
C ASN A 80 1.93 -1.91 27.59
N ILE A 81 1.57 -1.58 26.35
CA ILE A 81 0.25 -1.87 25.78
C ILE A 81 0.42 -2.62 24.48
N PHE A 82 -0.37 -3.68 24.31
CA PHE A 82 -0.35 -4.50 23.11
C PHE A 82 -1.75 -4.78 22.56
N LEU A 83 -1.87 -4.68 21.24
CA LEU A 83 -3.05 -5.07 20.48
C LEU A 83 -2.61 -6.00 19.34
N TRP A 84 -3.38 -7.05 19.12
CA TRP A 84 -3.13 -8.10 18.15
C TRP A 84 -4.38 -8.40 17.33
N ASN A 85 -4.23 -8.33 16.01
CA ASN A 85 -5.21 -8.80 15.04
C ASN A 85 -4.50 -9.73 14.05
N GLY A 86 -4.51 -11.03 14.31
CA GLY A 86 -3.86 -12.01 13.46
C GLY A 86 -3.91 -13.41 14.04
N GLU A 87 -3.25 -14.32 13.34
CA GLU A 87 -3.10 -15.72 13.76
C GLU A 87 -1.63 -16.12 13.65
N VAL A 88 -1.10 -16.74 14.71
CA VAL A 88 0.24 -17.33 14.68
C VAL A 88 0.14 -18.74 14.12
N PHE A 89 0.87 -19.02 13.04
CA PHE A 89 0.93 -20.34 12.42
C PHE A 89 2.21 -21.10 12.77
N ASP A 90 3.34 -20.39 12.92
CA ASP A 90 4.66 -20.96 13.23
C ASP A 90 5.62 -19.89 13.79
N GLY A 91 6.77 -20.30 14.32
CA GLY A 91 7.86 -19.43 14.77
C GLY A 91 7.83 -18.99 16.23
N VAL A 92 6.74 -19.29 16.94
CA VAL A 92 6.62 -19.20 18.40
C VAL A 92 5.93 -20.48 18.87
N GLU A 93 6.50 -21.20 19.84
CA GLU A 93 5.86 -22.39 20.41
C GLU A 93 4.55 -21.98 21.10
N MET A 94 3.45 -22.52 20.60
CA MET A 94 2.11 -22.23 21.07
C MET A 94 1.31 -23.52 21.23
N ASN A 95 0.67 -23.70 22.39
CA ASN A 95 -0.30 -24.78 22.58
C ASN A 95 -1.68 -24.35 22.06
N PHE A 96 -2.47 -25.28 21.52
CA PHE A 96 -3.79 -25.02 20.93
C PHE A 96 -4.83 -24.40 21.90
N GLU A 97 -4.57 -24.44 23.20
CA GLU A 97 -5.42 -23.86 24.25
C GLU A 97 -5.04 -22.41 24.61
N GLN A 98 -3.90 -21.91 24.11
CA GLN A 98 -3.36 -20.59 24.46
C GLN A 98 -3.88 -19.49 23.52
N ASN A 99 -4.06 -18.29 24.07
CA ASN A 99 -4.42 -17.10 23.30
C ASN A 99 -3.16 -16.46 22.68
N ASP A 100 -3.14 -16.31 21.35
CA ASP A 100 -2.03 -15.71 20.57
C ASP A 100 -1.61 -14.36 21.12
N GLY A 101 -2.56 -13.44 21.32
CA GLY A 101 -2.27 -12.07 21.77
C GLY A 101 -1.58 -12.03 23.13
N LYS A 102 -2.03 -12.87 24.08
CA LYS A 102 -1.43 -12.94 25.43
C LYS A 102 -0.04 -13.59 25.41
N THR A 103 0.12 -14.65 24.63
CA THR A 103 1.39 -15.39 24.52
C THR A 103 2.47 -14.54 23.86
N LEU A 104 2.11 -13.84 22.79
CA LEU A 104 3.01 -12.90 22.13
C LEU A 104 3.40 -11.74 23.04
N PHE A 105 2.45 -11.19 23.79
CA PHE A 105 2.74 -10.08 24.71
C PHE A 105 3.69 -10.49 25.84
N LEU A 106 3.49 -11.67 26.44
CA LEU A 106 4.43 -12.19 27.44
C LEU A 106 5.83 -12.39 26.86
N GLY A 107 5.93 -12.92 25.64
CA GLY A 107 7.21 -13.09 24.95
C GLY A 107 7.91 -11.77 24.63
N LEU A 108 7.14 -10.70 24.32
CA LEU A 108 7.67 -9.35 24.14
C LEU A 108 8.17 -8.76 25.46
N GLU A 109 7.39 -8.87 26.54
CA GLU A 109 7.80 -8.33 27.84
C GLU A 109 9.05 -9.01 28.41
N GLU A 110 9.23 -10.31 28.17
CA GLU A 110 10.39 -11.06 28.67
C GLU A 110 11.67 -10.78 27.87
N LYS A 111 11.55 -10.48 26.57
CA LYS A 111 12.70 -10.50 25.63
C LYS A 111 13.03 -9.16 25.01
N SER A 112 12.19 -8.14 25.19
CA SER A 112 12.34 -6.87 24.49
C SER A 112 12.65 -5.72 25.43
N GLU A 113 13.92 -5.34 25.51
CA GLU A 113 14.37 -4.16 26.26
C GLU A 113 14.44 -2.91 25.37
N ASN A 114 14.66 -3.10 24.06
CA ASN A 114 14.80 -2.03 23.08
C ASN A 114 14.05 -2.34 21.76
N GLU A 115 13.99 -1.35 20.86
CA GLU A 115 13.30 -1.45 19.56
C GLU A 115 13.79 -2.63 18.70
N LYS A 116 15.09 -2.93 18.73
CA LYS A 116 15.67 -4.01 17.93
C LYS A 116 15.14 -5.37 18.39
N ASP A 117 15.01 -5.57 19.71
CA ASP A 117 14.50 -6.82 20.27
C ASP A 117 13.03 -7.05 19.89
N VAL A 118 12.22 -5.98 19.89
CA VAL A 118 10.83 -6.01 19.43
C VAL A 118 10.76 -6.45 17.97
N LEU A 119 11.58 -5.86 17.10
CA LEU A 119 11.63 -6.21 15.68
C LEU A 119 12.09 -7.66 15.46
N GLU A 120 13.13 -8.11 16.16
CA GLU A 120 13.61 -9.50 16.11
C GLU A 120 12.57 -10.51 16.59
N PHE A 121 11.76 -10.15 17.59
CA PHE A 121 10.66 -10.98 18.07
C PHE A 121 9.60 -11.17 16.97
N PHE A 122 9.13 -10.08 16.35
CA PHE A 122 8.11 -10.16 15.29
C PHE A 122 8.62 -10.83 14.01
N GLN A 123 9.92 -10.73 13.68
CA GLN A 123 10.52 -11.41 12.53
C GLN A 123 10.42 -12.94 12.60
N LYS A 124 10.27 -13.52 13.79
CA LYS A 124 10.15 -14.97 13.99
C LYS A 124 8.74 -15.47 13.68
N ILE A 125 7.72 -14.64 13.88
CA ILE A 125 6.32 -15.01 13.71
C ILE A 125 6.03 -15.32 12.24
N ARG A 126 5.28 -16.38 12.00
CA ARG A 126 4.75 -16.76 10.68
C ARG A 126 3.24 -16.81 10.76
N GLY A 127 2.57 -16.03 9.93
CA GLY A 127 1.11 -15.95 9.89
C GLY A 127 0.63 -14.55 9.45
N PRO A 128 -0.66 -14.38 9.12
CA PRO A 128 -1.23 -13.08 8.81
C PRO A 128 -1.49 -12.32 10.11
N TYR A 129 -0.92 -11.13 10.25
CA TYR A 129 -1.16 -10.31 11.44
C TYR A 129 -1.01 -8.81 11.22
N SER A 130 -1.64 -8.06 12.11
CA SER A 130 -1.41 -6.65 12.39
C SER A 130 -1.34 -6.48 13.90
N PHE A 131 -0.45 -5.62 14.38
CA PHE A 131 -0.31 -5.37 15.81
C PHE A 131 -0.10 -3.89 16.09
N MET A 132 -0.34 -3.50 17.34
CA MET A 132 0.10 -2.23 17.90
C MET A 132 0.83 -2.55 19.20
N TYR A 133 2.05 -2.05 19.36
CA TYR A 133 2.82 -2.16 20.58
C TYR A 133 3.22 -0.75 21.02
N TYR A 134 2.89 -0.40 22.26
CA TYR A 134 3.25 0.86 22.87
C TYR A 134 4.11 0.57 24.10
N GLN A 135 5.37 0.97 24.03
CA GLN A 135 6.31 0.84 25.13
C GLN A 135 6.25 2.11 25.99
N THR A 136 5.91 1.95 27.26
CA THR A 136 5.92 3.04 28.23
C THR A 136 7.36 3.24 28.68
N LEU A 137 7.97 4.37 28.29
CA LEU A 137 9.28 4.75 28.82
C LEU A 137 9.12 5.12 30.31
N PRO A 138 10.02 4.67 31.21
CA PRO A 138 10.06 5.24 32.54
C PRO A 138 10.35 6.73 32.42
N TYR A 139 9.61 7.54 33.16
CA TYR A 139 9.85 8.96 33.35
C TYR A 139 11.15 9.15 34.14
N HIS A 140 12.29 8.91 33.51
CA HIS A 140 13.60 9.31 33.99
C HIS A 140 14.39 9.95 32.86
N GLU A 141 14.73 11.22 33.11
CA GLU A 141 15.63 12.08 32.37
C GLU A 141 16.57 11.34 31.40
N ILE A 142 16.23 11.37 30.11
CA ILE A 142 17.27 11.34 29.09
C ILE A 142 17.93 12.72 29.15
N GLN A 143 18.93 12.87 30.01
CA GLN A 143 19.96 13.88 29.76
C GLN A 143 20.68 13.44 28.48
N VAL A 144 20.28 14.03 27.35
CA VAL A 144 21.10 14.02 26.15
C VAL A 144 22.26 14.96 26.45
N GLU A 145 23.42 14.41 26.79
CA GLU A 145 24.68 15.15 26.73
C GLU A 145 24.83 15.72 25.32
N THR A 146 24.91 17.05 25.25
CA THR A 146 25.33 17.77 24.05
C THR A 146 26.79 17.45 23.76
N ASN A 147 27.02 16.33 23.08
CA ASN A 147 28.31 16.11 22.42
C ASN A 147 28.25 16.78 21.05
N GLU A 148 28.90 17.94 20.97
CA GLU A 148 29.37 18.52 19.72
C GLU A 148 30.17 17.45 18.98
N ILE A 149 29.56 16.85 17.95
CA ILE A 149 30.30 16.04 16.98
C ILE A 149 30.97 17.03 16.03
N THR A 150 32.22 17.34 16.33
CA THR A 150 33.16 17.94 15.38
C THR A 150 33.37 16.94 14.25
N ALA A 151 33.10 17.39 13.03
CA ALA A 151 33.28 16.62 11.82
C ALA A 151 34.76 16.25 11.64
N THR A 152 35.07 14.96 11.75
CA THR A 152 36.26 14.37 11.10
C THR A 152 35.82 13.61 9.87
N GLU A 153 36.38 14.05 8.74
CA GLU A 153 36.21 13.54 7.39
C GLU A 153 36.30 12.01 7.34
N ASN A 154 35.19 11.37 6.98
CA ASN A 154 35.22 10.06 6.33
C ASN A 154 34.71 10.24 4.91
N GLN A 155 35.68 10.22 3.99
CA GLN A 155 35.47 10.14 2.55
C GLN A 155 34.72 8.85 2.20
N ASN A 156 33.78 8.94 1.23
CA ASN A 156 33.01 7.86 0.58
C ASN A 156 31.52 7.72 0.92
N ILE A 157 30.78 8.82 1.04
CA ILE A 157 29.34 8.84 0.72
C ILE A 157 29.12 9.89 -0.36
N LEU A 158 29.02 9.46 -1.61
CA LEU A 158 28.53 10.29 -2.70
C LEU A 158 27.06 10.62 -2.41
N SER A 159 26.78 11.90 -2.19
CA SER A 159 25.42 12.37 -1.93
C SER A 159 24.63 12.39 -3.24
N LEU A 160 23.31 12.15 -3.21
CA LEU A 160 22.46 12.26 -4.41
C LEU A 160 22.45 13.68 -5.00
N ASN A 161 22.87 14.70 -4.23
CA ASN A 161 23.09 16.05 -4.74
C ASN A 161 24.25 16.12 -5.75
N ASP A 162 25.24 15.23 -5.64
CA ASP A 162 26.32 15.09 -6.62
C ASP A 162 25.83 14.42 -7.92
N PHE A 163 24.71 13.70 -7.88
CA PHE A 163 24.07 13.09 -9.06
C PHE A 163 23.20 14.08 -9.84
N VAL A 164 22.69 15.13 -9.19
CA VAL A 164 21.78 16.13 -9.81
C VAL A 164 22.56 17.29 -10.44
N ALA A 165 23.80 17.53 -10.02
CA ALA A 165 24.60 18.69 -10.44
C ALA A 165 25.60 18.43 -11.58
N SER A 166 25.77 17.20 -12.07
CA SER A 166 26.70 16.94 -13.18
C SER A 166 26.06 17.26 -14.53
N ASN A 167 26.84 17.84 -15.45
CA ASN A 167 26.44 18.04 -16.86
C ASN A 167 25.99 16.72 -17.53
N GLU A 168 26.33 15.56 -16.96
CA GLU A 168 25.94 14.23 -17.42
C GLU A 168 24.45 13.92 -17.18
N THR A 169 23.83 14.42 -16.11
CA THR A 169 22.39 14.21 -15.85
C THR A 169 21.53 15.05 -16.78
N LYS A 170 22.01 16.25 -17.15
CA LYS A 170 21.40 17.08 -18.19
C LYS A 170 21.53 16.43 -19.57
N MET A 171 22.72 15.88 -19.89
CA MET A 171 22.93 15.07 -21.09
C MET A 171 22.07 13.80 -21.10
N LEU A 172 21.85 13.13 -19.96
CA LEU A 172 21.00 11.94 -19.87
C LEU A 172 19.53 12.30 -20.11
N ILE A 173 19.04 13.41 -19.55
CA ILE A 173 17.69 13.92 -19.83
C ILE A 173 17.57 14.32 -21.30
N GLU A 174 18.54 15.04 -21.87
CA GLU A 174 18.55 15.44 -23.28
C GLU A 174 18.67 14.23 -24.23
N GLU A 175 19.43 13.20 -23.86
CA GLU A 175 19.59 11.97 -24.65
C GLU A 175 18.36 11.07 -24.53
N LEU A 176 17.69 11.05 -23.37
CA LEU A 176 16.40 10.41 -23.17
C LEU A 176 15.30 11.16 -23.91
N GLU A 177 15.29 12.50 -23.88
CA GLU A 177 14.39 13.34 -24.69
C GLU A 177 14.63 13.09 -26.18
N ALA A 178 15.88 13.05 -26.64
CA ALA A 178 16.22 12.77 -28.04
C ALA A 178 15.84 11.33 -28.46
N LYS A 179 16.10 10.32 -27.62
CA LYS A 179 15.68 8.93 -27.86
C LYS A 179 14.15 8.76 -27.81
N LEU A 180 13.48 9.52 -26.94
CA LEU A 180 12.03 9.58 -26.82
C LEU A 180 11.40 10.25 -28.05
N TYR A 181 11.92 11.40 -28.51
CA TYR A 181 11.51 12.08 -29.73
C TYR A 181 11.77 11.23 -31.00
N ALA A 182 12.90 10.53 -31.06
CA ALA A 182 13.20 9.60 -32.16
C ALA A 182 12.23 8.40 -32.17
N SER A 183 11.86 7.88 -31.00
CA SER A 183 10.88 6.79 -30.86
C SER A 183 9.42 7.21 -31.12
N LEU A 184 9.08 8.47 -30.84
CA LEU A 184 7.77 9.08 -31.09
C LEU A 184 7.44 9.21 -32.58
N LYS A 185 8.46 9.42 -33.45
CA LYS A 185 8.28 9.47 -34.91
C LYS A 185 7.81 8.13 -35.52
N VAL A 186 7.95 7.01 -34.80
CA VAL A 186 7.64 5.66 -35.30
C VAL A 186 6.25 5.16 -34.83
N ARG A 187 5.53 5.87 -33.94
CA ARG A 187 4.39 5.25 -33.23
C ARG A 187 3.12 6.08 -33.04
N ILE A 188 2.80 6.96 -33.99
CA ILE A 188 1.43 7.47 -34.14
C ILE A 188 0.67 6.55 -35.09
N GLU A 189 0.39 5.31 -34.67
CA GLU A 189 -0.60 4.42 -35.31
C GLU A 189 -0.76 3.14 -34.47
N SER A 190 -1.73 3.15 -33.55
CA SER A 190 -2.62 2.02 -33.23
C SER A 190 -3.27 2.20 -31.85
N SER A 191 -4.60 2.12 -31.83
CA SER A 191 -5.43 2.00 -30.64
C SER A 191 -5.25 0.60 -30.04
N ILE A 192 -4.46 0.48 -28.97
CA ILE A 192 -4.08 -0.83 -28.43
C ILE A 192 -4.99 -1.27 -27.26
N ASN A 193 -5.49 -2.50 -27.36
CA ASN A 193 -6.29 -3.20 -26.37
C ASN A 193 -5.45 -3.59 -25.12
N SER A 194 -6.05 -3.64 -23.93
CA SER A 194 -5.33 -3.86 -22.65
C SER A 194 -4.65 -5.23 -22.49
N GLY A 195 -5.18 -6.29 -23.13
CA GLY A 195 -4.49 -7.59 -23.19
C GLY A 195 -3.14 -7.51 -23.92
N ILE A 196 -3.03 -6.60 -24.90
CA ILE A 196 -1.81 -6.41 -25.68
C ILE A 196 -0.72 -5.72 -24.85
N THR A 197 -1.09 -4.81 -23.93
CA THR A 197 -0.11 -4.13 -23.04
C THR A 197 0.48 -5.08 -21.99
N GLY A 198 -0.35 -5.93 -21.39
CA GLY A 198 0.10 -6.93 -20.40
C GLY A 198 0.99 -8.01 -21.04
N LEU A 199 0.59 -8.52 -22.21
CA LEU A 199 1.40 -9.45 -23.01
C LEU A 199 2.75 -8.84 -23.41
N ALA A 200 2.79 -7.55 -23.78
CA ALA A 200 4.04 -6.86 -24.08
C ALA A 200 4.98 -6.81 -22.86
N GLY A 201 4.43 -6.52 -21.67
CA GLY A 201 5.19 -6.53 -20.41
C GLY A 201 5.76 -7.91 -20.08
N VAL A 202 4.95 -8.98 -20.20
CA VAL A 202 5.44 -10.35 -19.96
C VAL A 202 6.50 -10.77 -20.96
N LYS A 203 6.35 -10.43 -22.25
CA LYS A 203 7.38 -10.69 -23.27
C LYS A 203 8.70 -10.01 -22.92
N GLU A 204 8.64 -8.77 -22.44
CA GLU A 204 9.82 -8.01 -22.01
C GLU A 204 10.47 -8.64 -20.76
N LEU A 205 9.68 -9.05 -19.77
CA LEU A 205 10.15 -9.74 -18.58
C LEU A 205 10.82 -11.09 -18.91
N ARG A 206 10.22 -11.90 -19.79
CA ARG A 206 10.81 -13.16 -20.27
C ARG A 206 12.15 -12.93 -20.95
N LYS A 207 12.27 -11.89 -21.76
CA LYS A 207 13.53 -11.53 -22.42
C LYS A 207 14.58 -11.06 -21.42
N ARG A 208 14.21 -10.25 -20.43
CA ARG A 208 15.14 -9.61 -19.50
C ARG A 208 15.59 -10.52 -18.35
N TYR A 209 14.71 -11.40 -17.89
CA TYR A 209 14.89 -12.31 -16.77
C TYR A 209 14.52 -13.74 -17.17
N PRO A 210 15.30 -14.37 -18.08
CA PRO A 210 14.95 -15.66 -18.67
C PRO A 210 15.01 -16.82 -17.68
N THR A 211 15.75 -16.67 -16.57
CA THR A 211 15.84 -17.67 -15.51
C THR A 211 14.59 -17.74 -14.64
N ARG A 212 13.71 -16.72 -14.71
CA ARG A 212 12.43 -16.69 -14.00
C ARG A 212 11.34 -17.18 -14.92
N ILE A 213 10.50 -18.09 -14.41
CA ILE A 213 9.29 -18.52 -15.11
C ILE A 213 8.25 -17.40 -15.02
N TRP A 214 7.85 -16.85 -16.16
CA TRP A 214 6.82 -15.84 -16.27
C TRP A 214 5.57 -16.42 -16.94
N ASN A 215 4.56 -16.71 -16.13
CA ASN A 215 3.27 -17.20 -16.62
C ASN A 215 2.34 -16.03 -16.88
N TRP A 216 1.79 -15.97 -18.10
CA TRP A 216 0.69 -15.06 -18.42
C TRP A 216 -0.61 -15.83 -18.23
N VAL A 217 -1.48 -15.31 -17.37
CA VAL A 217 -2.77 -15.90 -17.04
C VAL A 217 -3.84 -14.87 -17.33
N GLU A 218 -4.73 -15.18 -18.26
CA GLU A 218 -5.85 -14.32 -18.60
C GLU A 218 -7.05 -14.62 -17.72
N VAL A 219 -7.49 -13.61 -16.97
CA VAL A 219 -8.68 -13.68 -16.13
C VAL A 219 -9.85 -13.10 -16.92
N ASN A 220 -10.38 -13.91 -17.83
CA ASN A 220 -11.56 -13.56 -18.62
C ASN A 220 -12.80 -14.03 -17.85
N VAL A 221 -13.68 -13.09 -17.52
CA VAL A 221 -14.88 -13.33 -16.71
C VAL A 221 -16.11 -13.01 -17.53
N LEU A 222 -17.07 -13.93 -17.58
CA LEU A 222 -18.33 -13.71 -18.28
C LEU A 222 -19.20 -12.73 -17.50
N TYR A 223 -20.03 -11.95 -18.20
CA TYR A 223 -20.88 -10.95 -17.55
C TYR A 223 -21.88 -11.58 -16.56
N GLU A 224 -22.40 -12.76 -16.88
CA GLU A 224 -23.30 -13.52 -15.99
C GLU A 224 -22.62 -13.87 -14.65
N GLU A 225 -21.34 -14.25 -14.70
CA GLU A 225 -20.55 -14.55 -13.52
C GLU A 225 -20.27 -13.28 -12.69
N VAL A 226 -20.03 -12.14 -13.36
CA VAL A 226 -19.93 -10.84 -12.69
C VAL A 226 -21.22 -10.53 -11.93
N LEU A 227 -22.39 -10.75 -12.53
CA LEU A 227 -23.69 -10.51 -11.87
C LEU A 227 -23.90 -11.40 -10.65
N GLN A 228 -23.48 -12.67 -10.72
CA GLN A 228 -23.59 -13.62 -9.59
C GLN A 228 -22.78 -13.18 -8.37
N HIS A 229 -21.62 -12.59 -8.57
CA HIS A 229 -20.73 -12.15 -7.49
C HIS A 229 -20.85 -10.66 -7.15
N ARG A 230 -21.62 -9.87 -7.92
CA ARG A 230 -21.67 -8.41 -7.79
C ARG A 230 -22.02 -7.97 -6.37
N GLN A 231 -23.08 -8.51 -5.78
CA GLN A 231 -23.52 -8.08 -4.45
C GLN A 231 -22.48 -8.42 -3.38
N HIS A 232 -21.91 -9.63 -3.43
CA HIS A 232 -20.84 -10.06 -2.53
C HIS A 232 -19.63 -9.11 -2.60
N ILE A 233 -19.22 -8.73 -3.82
CA ILE A 233 -18.11 -7.77 -4.01
C ILE A 233 -18.46 -6.40 -3.43
N ILE A 234 -19.70 -5.91 -3.60
CA ILE A 234 -20.16 -4.65 -3.02
C ILE A 234 -20.05 -4.67 -1.50
N ASP A 235 -20.47 -5.77 -0.87
CA ASP A 235 -20.44 -5.92 0.59
C ASP A 235 -19.00 -5.84 1.14
N LEU A 236 -18.00 -6.26 0.35
CA LEU A 236 -16.57 -6.16 0.67
C LEU A 236 -15.98 -4.74 0.49
N LEU A 237 -16.61 -3.85 -0.29
CA LEU A 237 -16.04 -2.52 -0.59
C LEU A 237 -16.02 -1.59 0.62
N GLY A 238 -17.01 -1.73 1.52
CA GLY A 238 -17.32 -0.77 2.57
C GLY A 238 -16.10 -0.32 3.37
N PRO A 239 -15.89 0.98 3.62
CA PRO A 239 -16.95 1.97 3.76
C PRO A 239 -17.21 2.82 2.52
N ASN A 240 -16.43 2.67 1.44
CA ASN A 240 -16.60 3.47 0.22
C ASN A 240 -17.37 2.65 -0.82
N TYR A 241 -18.47 3.21 -1.32
CA TYR A 241 -19.38 2.53 -2.23
C TYR A 241 -19.55 3.36 -3.50
N THR A 242 -18.46 3.62 -4.21
CA THR A 242 -18.53 4.32 -5.50
C THR A 242 -18.50 3.35 -6.67
N VAL A 243 -19.00 3.76 -7.83
CA VAL A 243 -18.87 3.03 -9.10
C VAL A 243 -17.40 2.71 -9.39
N MET A 244 -16.48 3.63 -9.10
CA MET A 244 -15.04 3.40 -9.24
C MET A 244 -14.52 2.30 -8.30
N ASP A 245 -14.98 2.31 -7.04
CA ASP A 245 -14.58 1.29 -6.07
C ASP A 245 -15.07 -0.10 -6.46
N LEU A 246 -16.30 -0.22 -6.95
CA LEU A 246 -16.80 -1.49 -7.49
C LEU A 246 -16.00 -1.94 -8.70
N SER A 247 -15.70 -1.03 -9.62
CA SER A 247 -14.97 -1.36 -10.84
C SER A 247 -13.54 -1.84 -10.59
N ILE A 248 -12.86 -1.24 -9.61
CA ILE A 248 -11.52 -1.67 -9.15
C ILE A 248 -11.65 -2.96 -8.34
N GLY A 249 -12.61 -3.02 -7.41
CA GLY A 249 -12.86 -4.17 -6.55
C GLY A 249 -13.15 -5.44 -7.36
N MET A 250 -14.00 -5.37 -8.38
CA MET A 250 -14.26 -6.50 -9.28
C MET A 250 -12.99 -7.00 -9.96
N ALA A 251 -12.19 -6.09 -10.53
CA ALA A 251 -10.95 -6.46 -11.21
C ALA A 251 -9.96 -7.15 -10.27
N LEU A 252 -9.82 -6.65 -9.03
CA LEU A 252 -8.97 -7.24 -8.01
C LEU A 252 -9.52 -8.57 -7.50
N TRP A 253 -10.82 -8.68 -7.27
CA TRP A 253 -11.46 -9.89 -6.73
C TRP A 253 -11.28 -11.06 -7.69
N PHE A 254 -11.65 -10.89 -8.96
CA PHE A 254 -11.49 -11.94 -9.97
C PHE A 254 -10.02 -12.29 -10.21
N ALA A 255 -9.11 -11.31 -10.19
CA ALA A 255 -7.68 -11.59 -10.27
C ALA A 255 -7.17 -12.38 -9.04
N ALA A 256 -7.65 -12.04 -7.84
CA ALA A 256 -7.27 -12.66 -6.59
C ALA A 256 -7.84 -14.07 -6.40
N ARG A 257 -8.92 -14.44 -7.11
CA ARG A 257 -9.33 -15.84 -7.23
C ARG A 257 -8.18 -16.70 -7.77
N GLY A 258 -7.38 -16.10 -8.66
CA GLY A 258 -6.21 -16.71 -9.29
C GLY A 258 -6.56 -17.89 -10.18
N GLU A 259 -7.73 -17.82 -10.81
CA GLU A 259 -8.20 -18.75 -11.82
C GLU A 259 -8.26 -18.02 -13.17
N GLY A 260 -7.78 -18.66 -14.23
CA GLY A 260 -7.81 -18.10 -15.57
C GLY A 260 -7.19 -19.03 -16.61
N THR A 261 -7.02 -18.54 -17.82
CA THR A 261 -6.45 -19.30 -18.94
C THR A 261 -4.96 -19.00 -19.05
N MET A 262 -4.12 -20.03 -18.97
CA MET A 262 -2.68 -19.89 -19.18
C MET A 262 -2.29 -20.35 -20.59
N TYR A 263 -1.43 -19.59 -21.24
CA TYR A 263 -0.88 -19.92 -22.55
C TYR A 263 0.55 -20.44 -22.38
N SER A 264 0.78 -21.72 -22.72
CA SER A 264 2.13 -22.31 -22.75
C SER A 264 3.03 -21.52 -23.69
N SER A 265 4.25 -21.21 -23.26
CA SER A 265 5.23 -20.50 -24.08
C SER A 265 5.67 -21.37 -25.26
N GLU A 266 5.25 -20.97 -26.45
CA GLU A 266 5.81 -21.35 -27.75
C GLU A 266 5.67 -22.85 -28.13
N LYS A 267 4.71 -23.13 -29.03
CA LYS A 267 4.52 -24.36 -29.85
C LYS A 267 3.60 -25.49 -29.38
N SER A 268 2.77 -25.30 -28.35
CA SER A 268 1.65 -26.23 -28.07
C SER A 268 0.39 -25.46 -27.72
N LEU A 269 -0.60 -25.53 -28.63
CA LEU A 269 -1.93 -24.89 -28.66
C LEU A 269 -2.89 -25.39 -27.55
N GLY A 270 -2.39 -25.64 -26.35
CA GLY A 270 -3.22 -25.99 -25.20
C GLY A 270 -3.58 -24.76 -24.40
N GLU A 271 -4.77 -24.20 -24.62
CA GLU A 271 -5.42 -23.40 -23.59
C GLU A 271 -5.76 -24.35 -22.44
N HIS A 272 -5.19 -24.10 -21.27
CA HIS A 272 -5.50 -24.89 -20.10
C HIS A 272 -5.92 -23.98 -18.96
N ASN A 273 -7.02 -24.37 -18.31
CA ASN A 273 -7.47 -23.76 -17.08
C ASN A 273 -6.35 -23.85 -16.06
N TYR A 274 -5.98 -22.71 -15.50
CA TYR A 274 -4.89 -22.57 -14.55
C TYR A 274 -5.42 -21.99 -13.26
N ARG A 275 -5.02 -22.62 -12.15
CA ARG A 275 -5.24 -22.12 -10.80
C ARG A 275 -3.90 -21.83 -10.14
N SER A 276 -3.65 -20.56 -9.85
CA SER A 276 -2.42 -20.10 -9.22
C SER A 276 -2.35 -20.57 -7.77
N PRO A 277 -1.27 -21.26 -7.35
CA PRO A 277 -1.05 -21.63 -5.95
C PRO A 277 -0.58 -20.44 -5.09
N ALA A 278 -0.26 -19.29 -5.70
CA ALA A 278 0.35 -18.16 -5.01
C ALA A 278 -0.58 -17.58 -3.94
N LYS A 279 -0.12 -17.53 -2.68
CA LYS A 279 -0.85 -16.89 -1.58
C LYS A 279 -0.59 -15.39 -1.49
N ILE A 280 0.47 -14.91 -2.13
CA ILE A 280 0.88 -13.51 -2.13
C ILE A 280 0.63 -12.90 -3.51
N LEU A 281 -0.01 -11.74 -3.55
CA LEU A 281 -0.18 -10.91 -4.73
C LEU A 281 0.64 -9.63 -4.59
N ILE A 282 1.36 -9.23 -5.64
CA ILE A 282 2.09 -7.97 -5.67
C ILE A 282 1.23 -6.93 -6.39
N LEU A 283 0.85 -5.87 -5.69
CA LEU A 283 0.08 -4.76 -6.23
C LEU A 283 0.95 -3.53 -6.47
N GLY A 284 0.63 -2.79 -7.53
CA GLY A 284 1.27 -1.52 -7.87
C GLY A 284 0.71 -0.29 -7.15
N SER A 285 -0.21 -0.47 -6.18
CA SER A 285 -0.76 0.64 -5.37
C SER A 285 0.37 1.37 -4.64
N GLY A 286 0.29 2.70 -4.54
CA GLY A 286 1.36 3.56 -4.02
C GLY A 286 2.21 4.21 -5.11
N ALA A 287 2.30 3.62 -6.30
CA ALA A 287 3.06 4.19 -7.41
C ALA A 287 2.42 5.46 -7.98
N ASP A 288 1.09 5.50 -8.08
CA ASP A 288 0.39 6.68 -8.62
C ASP A 288 0.44 7.86 -7.65
N GLU A 289 0.25 7.56 -6.36
CA GLU A 289 0.22 8.50 -5.25
C GLU A 289 1.56 9.20 -5.08
N GLN A 290 2.67 8.46 -5.17
CA GLN A 290 4.01 9.01 -4.90
C GLN A 290 4.71 9.59 -6.13
N PHE A 291 4.42 9.06 -7.32
CA PHE A 291 5.12 9.45 -8.56
C PHE A 291 4.28 10.27 -9.54
N GLY A 292 3.11 10.77 -9.15
CA GLY A 292 2.37 11.69 -10.03
C GLY A 292 1.53 11.01 -11.10
N GLY A 293 0.94 9.85 -10.80
CA GLY A 293 0.25 9.04 -11.79
C GLY A 293 -1.24 9.38 -12.03
N TYR A 294 -1.89 10.16 -11.19
CA TYR A 294 -3.30 10.52 -11.38
C TYR A 294 -3.48 11.74 -12.29
N SER A 295 -4.58 11.76 -13.06
CA SER A 295 -4.92 12.92 -13.90
C SER A 295 -5.09 14.21 -13.10
N ARG A 296 -5.58 14.12 -11.85
CA ARG A 296 -5.69 15.28 -10.96
C ARG A 296 -4.35 15.86 -10.54
N HIS A 297 -3.26 15.09 -10.54
CA HIS A 297 -1.92 15.63 -10.26
C HIS A 297 -1.52 16.64 -11.35
N ARG A 298 -1.78 16.30 -12.61
CA ARG A 298 -1.56 17.22 -13.74
C ARG A 298 -2.45 18.44 -13.65
N LYS A 299 -3.75 18.28 -13.36
CA LYS A 299 -4.66 19.41 -13.15
C LYS A 299 -4.19 20.33 -12.02
N GLY A 300 -3.72 19.76 -10.91
CA GLY A 300 -3.15 20.50 -9.79
C GLY A 300 -1.89 21.28 -10.20
N TYR A 301 -1.00 20.67 -10.99
CA TYR A 301 0.16 21.34 -11.55
C TYR A 301 -0.22 22.49 -12.50
N GLU A 302 -1.18 22.27 -13.40
CA GLU A 302 -1.68 23.31 -14.31
C GLU A 302 -2.32 24.49 -13.56
N ALA A 303 -2.98 24.22 -12.43
CA ALA A 303 -3.65 25.25 -11.63
C ALA A 303 -2.71 26.04 -10.72
N GLY A 304 -1.66 25.42 -10.17
CA GLY A 304 -0.83 26.05 -9.12
C GLY A 304 0.62 25.61 -9.09
N GLY A 305 1.13 25.09 -10.21
CA GLY A 305 2.51 24.69 -10.40
C GLY A 305 2.98 23.59 -9.44
N ILE A 306 4.28 23.57 -9.17
CA ILE A 306 4.93 22.56 -8.33
C ILE A 306 4.42 22.56 -6.88
N THR A 307 4.01 23.73 -6.38
CA THR A 307 3.48 23.89 -5.01
C THR A 307 2.15 23.17 -4.86
N GLN A 308 1.21 23.39 -5.79
CA GLN A 308 -0.07 22.70 -5.74
C GLN A 308 0.08 21.20 -6.02
N LEU A 309 0.95 20.82 -6.96
CA LEU A 309 1.27 19.41 -7.22
C LEU A 309 1.79 18.71 -5.95
N SER A 310 2.70 19.34 -5.21
CA SER A 310 3.27 18.75 -3.99
C SER A 310 2.20 18.54 -2.91
N LYS A 311 1.21 19.44 -2.81
CA LYS A 311 0.05 19.27 -1.92
C LYS A 311 -0.81 18.09 -2.36
N GLU A 312 -1.09 17.95 -3.65
CA GLU A 312 -1.88 16.84 -4.20
C GLU A 312 -1.23 15.48 -3.96
N ILE A 313 0.09 15.39 -4.08
CA ILE A 313 0.89 14.17 -3.81
C ILE A 313 0.84 13.84 -2.33
N LYS A 314 1.14 14.82 -1.46
CA LYS A 314 1.12 14.63 -0.01
C LYS A 314 -0.25 14.16 0.48
N PHE A 315 -1.31 14.83 0.02
CA PHE A 315 -2.69 14.46 0.34
C PHE A 315 -3.02 13.01 -0.04
N ASP A 316 -2.48 12.54 -1.16
CA ASP A 316 -2.69 11.17 -1.63
C ASP A 316 -1.97 10.12 -0.80
N VAL A 317 -0.71 10.37 -0.46
CA VAL A 317 0.08 9.51 0.40
C VAL A 317 -0.58 9.39 1.78
N GLU A 318 -1.03 10.52 2.35
CA GLU A 318 -1.68 10.54 3.68
C GLU A 318 -3.02 9.79 3.71
N ARG A 319 -3.75 9.74 2.59
CA ARG A 319 -5.10 9.13 2.55
C ARG A 319 -5.13 7.72 1.95
N ILE A 320 -4.03 7.23 1.37
CA ILE A 320 -4.02 5.96 0.61
C ILE A 320 -4.52 4.78 1.44
N SER A 321 -4.18 4.75 2.73
CA SER A 321 -4.62 3.72 3.69
C SER A 321 -6.14 3.58 3.73
N LYS A 322 -6.86 4.70 3.77
CA LYS A 322 -8.32 4.75 3.84
C LYS A 322 -8.98 4.66 2.47
N ARG A 323 -8.37 5.22 1.43
CA ARG A 323 -8.96 5.32 0.09
C ARG A 323 -8.81 4.06 -0.75
N ASN A 324 -7.63 3.43 -0.70
CA ASN A 324 -7.26 2.32 -1.57
C ASN A 324 -6.98 1.05 -0.77
N LEU A 325 -6.07 1.10 0.21
CA LEU A 325 -5.56 -0.12 0.85
C LEU A 325 -6.63 -0.91 1.58
N GLY A 326 -7.52 -0.24 2.31
CA GLY A 326 -8.63 -0.93 2.98
C GLY A 326 -9.57 -1.68 2.03
N ARG A 327 -9.83 -1.13 0.83
CA ARG A 327 -10.63 -1.81 -0.21
C ARG A 327 -9.85 -3.01 -0.77
N ASP A 328 -8.62 -2.77 -1.20
CA ASP A 328 -7.77 -3.77 -1.85
C ASP A 328 -7.55 -4.98 -0.92
N ASP A 329 -7.33 -4.74 0.37
CA ASP A 329 -7.17 -5.76 1.40
C ASP A 329 -8.41 -6.66 1.57
N ARG A 330 -9.60 -6.07 1.77
CA ARG A 330 -10.86 -6.84 1.94
C ARG A 330 -11.18 -7.68 0.70
N ILE A 331 -10.99 -7.09 -0.48
CA ILE A 331 -11.27 -7.74 -1.75
C ILE A 331 -10.36 -8.93 -2.00
N ILE A 332 -9.06 -8.79 -1.71
CA ILE A 332 -8.08 -9.85 -1.97
C ILE A 332 -8.14 -10.95 -0.90
N SER A 333 -8.35 -10.56 0.36
CA SER A 333 -8.42 -11.49 1.49
C SER A 333 -9.61 -12.43 1.43
N ASP A 334 -10.69 -12.08 0.71
CA ASP A 334 -11.84 -12.96 0.48
C ASP A 334 -11.47 -14.28 -0.20
N HIS A 335 -10.36 -14.30 -0.95
CA HIS A 335 -9.80 -15.52 -1.55
C HIS A 335 -8.66 -16.17 -0.74
N GLY A 336 -8.46 -15.74 0.50
CA GLY A 336 -7.38 -16.24 1.36
C GLY A 336 -6.00 -15.96 0.77
N ARG A 337 -5.83 -14.79 0.16
CA ARG A 337 -4.57 -14.27 -0.37
C ARG A 337 -4.21 -12.95 0.31
N GLU A 338 -2.93 -12.66 0.38
CA GLU A 338 -2.37 -11.44 0.96
C GLU A 338 -1.83 -10.54 -0.16
N ALA A 339 -2.14 -9.25 -0.08
CA ALA A 339 -1.57 -8.25 -0.97
C ALA A 339 -0.30 -7.64 -0.37
N ARG A 340 0.76 -7.53 -1.18
CA ARG A 340 1.97 -6.77 -0.86
C ARG A 340 2.12 -5.59 -1.79
N PHE A 341 2.61 -4.49 -1.24
CA PHE A 341 2.65 -3.19 -1.89
C PHE A 341 4.09 -2.66 -1.92
N PRO A 342 4.94 -3.10 -2.87
CA PRO A 342 6.37 -2.73 -2.87
C PRO A 342 6.64 -1.22 -2.90
N TYR A 343 5.72 -0.44 -3.47
CA TYR A 343 5.87 1.02 -3.49
C TYR A 343 5.56 1.66 -2.14
N LEU A 344 4.92 0.94 -1.21
CA LEU A 344 4.56 1.41 0.13
C LEU A 344 5.44 0.78 1.21
N ASP A 345 6.52 0.12 0.80
CA ASP A 345 7.59 -0.25 1.72
C ASP A 345 8.14 1.01 2.39
N GLU A 346 8.40 0.95 3.70
CA GLU A 346 8.81 2.10 4.50
C GLU A 346 10.08 2.75 3.94
N SER A 347 11.07 1.95 3.53
CA SER A 347 12.32 2.47 2.96
C SER A 347 12.08 3.20 1.63
N VAL A 348 11.11 2.75 0.83
CA VAL A 348 10.72 3.39 -0.43
C VAL A 348 9.97 4.68 -0.15
N VAL A 349 9.03 4.66 0.78
CA VAL A 349 8.24 5.85 1.16
C VAL A 349 9.13 6.92 1.76
N ASP A 350 10.06 6.55 2.65
CA ASP A 350 11.00 7.47 3.29
C ASP A 350 11.90 8.14 2.26
N PHE A 351 12.50 7.35 1.37
CA PHE A 351 13.32 7.89 0.28
C PHE A 351 12.52 8.81 -0.65
N LEU A 352 11.31 8.42 -1.06
CA LEU A 352 10.49 9.24 -1.96
C LEU A 352 9.96 10.50 -1.27
N SER A 353 9.83 10.49 0.05
CA SER A 353 9.41 11.64 0.86
C SER A 353 10.55 12.61 1.11
N SER A 354 11.80 12.14 1.12
CA SER A 354 12.99 12.97 1.32
C SER A 354 13.43 13.74 0.08
N ILE A 355 12.98 13.35 -1.12
CA ILE A 355 13.33 14.00 -2.38
C ILE A 355 12.24 14.96 -2.90
N ALA A 356 12.66 15.99 -3.64
CA ALA A 356 11.77 16.97 -4.22
C ALA A 356 10.76 16.35 -5.20
N THR A 357 9.54 16.88 -5.24
CA THR A 357 8.50 16.46 -6.19
C THR A 357 8.97 16.52 -7.65
N SER A 358 9.76 17.53 -8.00
CA SER A 358 10.36 17.69 -9.34
C SER A 358 11.34 16.58 -9.72
N SER A 359 11.97 15.92 -8.74
CA SER A 359 12.85 14.77 -8.97
C SER A 359 12.06 13.49 -9.25
N LYS A 360 10.78 13.44 -8.87
CA LYS A 360 9.91 12.28 -9.05
C LYS A 360 9.11 12.32 -10.35
N MET A 361 8.71 13.52 -10.76
CA MET A 361 7.82 13.77 -11.90
C MET A 361 8.04 15.16 -12.49
N ASN A 362 7.82 15.30 -13.80
CA ASN A 362 7.86 16.58 -14.49
C ASN A 362 6.58 16.79 -15.32
N LEU A 363 5.55 17.37 -14.71
CA LEU A 363 4.23 17.49 -15.35
C LEU A 363 4.13 18.64 -16.37
N SER A 364 5.20 19.40 -16.61
CA SER A 364 5.27 20.27 -17.80
C SER A 364 5.40 19.47 -19.09
N LEU A 365 5.97 18.26 -19.02
CA LEU A 365 6.10 17.36 -20.15
C LEU A 365 4.75 16.69 -20.50
N PRO A 366 4.58 16.23 -21.75
CA PRO A 366 3.36 15.53 -22.18
C PRO A 366 3.02 14.31 -21.33
N ARG A 367 1.74 13.90 -21.40
CA ARG A 367 1.25 12.68 -20.74
C ARG A 367 1.92 11.44 -21.33
N GLY A 368 2.28 10.50 -20.46
CA GLY A 368 3.06 9.31 -20.80
C GLY A 368 4.58 9.53 -20.68
N ILE A 369 5.03 10.76 -20.45
CA ILE A 369 6.44 11.13 -20.34
C ILE A 369 6.74 11.64 -18.93
N GLY A 370 6.10 12.75 -18.56
CA GLY A 370 6.38 13.47 -17.32
C GLY A 370 5.80 12.84 -16.06
N ASP A 371 4.67 12.15 -16.18
CA ASP A 371 4.09 11.36 -15.10
C ASP A 371 4.99 10.16 -14.80
N LYS A 372 5.23 9.90 -13.51
CA LYS A 372 6.05 8.79 -13.05
C LYS A 372 7.49 8.80 -13.57
N LEU A 373 8.05 9.98 -13.84
CA LEU A 373 9.34 10.13 -14.49
C LEU A 373 10.43 9.28 -13.83
N LEU A 374 10.64 9.40 -12.52
CA LEU A 374 11.67 8.63 -11.81
C LEU A 374 11.47 7.12 -11.97
N LEU A 375 10.23 6.63 -11.86
CA LEU A 375 9.92 5.22 -12.05
C LEU A 375 10.16 4.74 -13.49
N ARG A 376 9.85 5.58 -14.49
CA ARG A 376 10.13 5.29 -15.90
C ARG A 376 11.64 5.20 -16.16
N LEU A 377 12.42 6.10 -15.56
CA LEU A 377 13.89 6.10 -15.65
C LEU A 377 14.48 4.82 -15.06
N VAL A 378 14.01 4.41 -13.87
CA VAL A 378 14.43 3.16 -13.23
C VAL A 378 14.08 1.96 -14.12
N ALA A 379 12.84 1.88 -14.61
CA ALA A 379 12.42 0.80 -15.51
C ALA A 379 13.28 0.74 -16.79
N PHE A 380 13.56 1.90 -17.41
CA PHE A 380 14.43 1.98 -18.58
C PHE A 380 15.85 1.51 -18.28
N ASN A 381 16.43 1.93 -17.15
CA ASN A 381 17.77 1.52 -16.71
C ASN A 381 17.85 0.02 -16.43
N MET A 382 16.76 -0.57 -15.93
CA MET A 382 16.63 -2.02 -15.75
C MET A 382 16.44 -2.78 -17.07
N GLY A 383 16.35 -2.08 -18.21
CA GLY A 383 16.19 -2.66 -19.54
C GLY A 383 14.74 -2.90 -19.96
N LEU A 384 13.76 -2.40 -19.20
CA LEU A 384 12.32 -2.49 -19.48
C LEU A 384 11.85 -1.31 -20.36
N LYS A 385 12.43 -1.19 -21.54
CA LYS A 385 12.25 -0.04 -22.46
C LYS A 385 10.82 0.11 -22.97
N VAL A 386 10.14 -0.99 -23.27
CA VAL A 386 8.76 -0.94 -23.76
C VAL A 386 7.84 -0.49 -22.62
N THR A 387 7.98 -1.11 -21.45
CA THR A 387 7.17 -0.80 -20.27
C THR A 387 7.38 0.64 -19.79
N SER A 388 8.62 1.15 -19.80
CA SER A 388 8.93 2.51 -19.35
C SER A 388 8.26 3.61 -20.19
N MET A 389 7.90 3.32 -21.44
CA MET A 389 7.26 4.25 -22.37
C MET A 389 5.73 4.14 -22.41
N GLN A 390 5.14 3.14 -21.76
CA GLN A 390 3.68 2.97 -21.80
C GLN A 390 2.98 4.02 -20.95
N ALA A 391 2.00 4.70 -21.54
CA ALA A 391 1.15 5.61 -20.81
C ALA A 391 0.29 4.85 -19.79
N LYS A 392 0.06 5.45 -18.62
CA LYS A 392 -0.79 4.86 -17.60
C LYS A 392 -2.21 4.62 -18.12
N ARG A 393 -2.70 3.40 -17.90
CA ARG A 393 -4.12 3.04 -17.98
C ARG A 393 -4.59 2.51 -16.62
N ALA A 394 -5.65 3.10 -16.06
CA ALA A 394 -6.17 2.63 -14.77
C ALA A 394 -6.79 1.22 -14.91
N ILE A 395 -6.71 0.42 -13.84
CA ILE A 395 -7.09 -0.99 -13.86
C ILE A 395 -8.54 -1.20 -14.34
N GLN A 396 -9.48 -0.37 -13.91
CA GLN A 396 -10.89 -0.45 -14.32
C GLN A 396 -11.13 -0.25 -15.84
N PHE A 397 -10.27 0.53 -16.49
CA PHE A 397 -10.31 0.72 -17.95
C PHE A 397 -9.50 -0.35 -18.67
N GLY A 398 -8.49 -0.92 -18.01
CA GLY A 398 -7.70 -2.05 -18.49
C GLY A 398 -8.51 -3.34 -18.49
N ALA A 399 -9.13 -3.68 -17.38
CA ALA A 399 -10.01 -4.84 -17.22
C ALA A 399 -11.38 -4.64 -17.88
N ARG A 400 -11.69 -3.43 -18.37
CA ARG A 400 -12.99 -3.05 -18.99
C ARG A 400 -14.19 -3.19 -18.04
N THR A 401 -13.96 -3.33 -16.73
CA THR A 401 -15.01 -3.38 -15.71
C THR A 401 -15.81 -2.08 -15.65
N ALA A 402 -15.22 -0.94 -16.00
CA ALA A 402 -15.92 0.34 -16.06
C ALA A 402 -17.02 0.42 -17.15
N LYS A 403 -17.03 -0.52 -18.12
CA LYS A 403 -18.07 -0.59 -19.17
C LYS A 403 -19.20 -1.55 -18.84
N MET A 404 -19.10 -2.28 -17.73
CA MET A 404 -20.13 -3.24 -17.30
C MET A 404 -21.26 -2.57 -16.51
N GLU A 405 -21.03 -1.34 -16.02
CA GLU A 405 -22.05 -0.48 -15.41
C GLU A 405 -22.78 0.31 -16.51
N SER A 406 -24.01 0.74 -16.22
CA SER A 406 -24.84 1.47 -17.18
C SER A 406 -24.07 2.72 -17.64
N GLY A 407 -24.00 2.98 -18.96
CA GLY A 407 -23.14 4.04 -19.52
C GLY A 407 -23.47 5.48 -19.12
N LYS A 408 -24.34 5.68 -18.12
CA LYS A 408 -24.75 6.97 -17.55
C LYS A 408 -24.07 7.31 -16.22
N ASP A 409 -23.53 6.32 -15.51
CA ASP A 409 -23.02 6.52 -14.15
C ASP A 409 -21.56 7.01 -14.17
N LYS A 410 -21.23 8.01 -13.33
CA LYS A 410 -19.88 8.55 -13.15
C LYS A 410 -19.14 7.78 -12.08
N GLY A 411 -17.79 7.79 -12.14
CA GLY A 411 -16.96 7.04 -11.20
C GLY A 411 -17.14 7.39 -9.72
N ASP A 412 -17.52 8.64 -9.42
CA ASP A 412 -17.74 9.12 -8.05
C ASP A 412 -19.19 8.93 -7.57
N ASP A 413 -20.08 8.40 -8.42
CA ASP A 413 -21.47 8.14 -8.05
C ASP A 413 -21.53 7.00 -7.03
N VAL A 414 -22.44 7.14 -6.05
CA VAL A 414 -22.66 6.14 -5.01
C VAL A 414 -23.46 4.98 -5.60
N LEU A 415 -23.04 3.75 -5.27
CA LEU A 415 -23.77 2.53 -5.58
C LEU A 415 -25.10 2.56 -4.80
N LEU A 416 -26.21 2.71 -5.53
CA LEU A 416 -27.57 2.64 -4.98
C LEU A 416 -27.98 1.20 -4.68
#